data_AF-A0A1G9C344-F1
#
_entry.id   AF-A0A1G9C344-F1
#
_cell.length_a   1.000
_cell.length_b   1.000
_cell.length_c   1.000
_cell.angle_alpha   90.00
_cell.angle_beta   90.00
_cell.angle_gamma   90.00
#
_symmetry.space_group_name_H-M   'P 1'
#
loop_
_entity.id
_entity.type
_entity.pdbx_description
1 polymer ?
#
loop_
_entity_poly.entity_id
_entity_poly.type
_entity_poly.pdbx_seq_one_letter_code
_entity_poly.pdbx_strand_id
1 'polypeptide(L)'
;MDYELRTIPGCPNSGPALEVFRQALAAEGQDTGRVTVREVTSEDEAEALRFHGSPSFIADGRDLFPAESAPALSCRVYPSEDRMAGLPSAELLRTAVRGVASDA
;
A
#
# COMPACT_ATOMS: atom_id res chain seq x y z
N MET A 1 -8.45 13.19 0.29
CA MET A 1 -8.07 11.80 0.07
C MET A 1 -7.58 11.23 1.39
N ASP A 2 -8.20 10.16 1.83
CA ASP A 2 -7.80 9.38 3.00
C ASP A 2 -6.80 8.31 2.56
N TYR A 3 -5.76 8.10 3.36
CA TYR A 3 -4.68 7.16 3.05
C TYR A 3 -4.60 6.11 4.15
N GLU A 4 -4.46 4.85 3.72
CA GLU A 4 -4.36 3.70 4.63
C GLU A 4 -3.24 2.78 4.16
N LEU A 5 -2.37 2.39 5.10
CA LEU A 5 -1.42 1.31 4.92
C LEU A 5 -2.00 0.06 5.57
N ARG A 6 -2.25 -0.99 4.78
CA ARG A 6 -2.70 -2.28 5.31
C ARG A 6 -1.51 -3.22 5.47
N THR A 7 -1.37 -3.81 6.65
CA THR A 7 -0.32 -4.77 6.98
C THR A 7 -0.89 -6.05 7.58
N ILE A 8 -0.05 -7.05 7.81
CA ILE A 8 -0.38 -8.21 8.66
C ILE A 8 0.49 -8.21 9.93
N PRO A 9 0.07 -8.90 11.01
CA PRO A 9 0.89 -9.07 12.20
C PRO A 9 2.28 -9.61 11.87
N GLY A 10 3.32 -8.97 12.41
CA GLY A 10 4.70 -9.39 12.22
C GLY A 10 5.27 -9.10 10.82
N CYS A 11 4.60 -8.29 9.98
CA CYS A 11 5.16 -7.90 8.70
C CYS A 11 6.47 -7.12 8.87
N PRO A 12 7.61 -7.60 8.34
CA PRO A 12 8.90 -6.93 8.49
C PRO A 12 8.96 -5.61 7.71
N ASN A 13 8.08 -5.44 6.73
CA ASN A 13 8.05 -4.26 5.85
C ASN A 13 7.07 -3.18 6.34
N SER A 14 6.37 -3.37 7.47
CA SER A 14 5.38 -2.41 7.97
C SER A 14 5.94 -1.00 8.20
N GLY A 15 7.02 -0.88 8.98
CA GLY A 15 7.70 0.39 9.24
C GLY A 15 8.25 1.05 7.97
N PRO A 16 9.10 0.34 7.19
CA PRO A 16 9.60 0.84 5.91
C PRO A 16 8.50 1.24 4.91
N ALA A 17 7.39 0.48 4.86
CA ALA A 17 6.25 0.80 4.01
C ALA A 17 5.60 2.14 4.41
N LEU A 18 5.40 2.37 5.70
CA LEU A 18 4.83 3.62 6.19
C LEU A 18 5.73 4.81 5.85
N GLU A 19 7.04 4.64 5.98
CA GLU A 19 8.02 5.67 5.65
C GLU A 19 7.97 6.02 4.15
N VAL A 20 8.11 5.03 3.27
CA VAL A 20 8.09 5.29 1.82
C VAL A 20 6.74 5.85 1.37
N PHE A 21 5.63 5.45 2.00
CA PHE A 21 4.31 6.00 1.68
C PHE A 21 4.20 7.47 2.04
N ARG A 22 4.63 7.85 3.25
CA ARG A 22 4.65 9.27 3.66
C ARG A 22 5.57 10.10 2.78
N GLN A 23 6.73 9.57 2.41
CA GLN A 23 7.65 10.25 1.50
C GLN A 23 7.03 10.47 0.12
N ALA A 24 6.37 9.44 -0.44
CA ALA A 24 5.70 9.54 -1.73
C ALA A 24 4.56 10.57 -1.70
N LEU A 25 3.72 10.53 -0.66
CA LEU A 25 2.64 11.50 -0.46
C LEU A 25 3.16 12.93 -0.32
N ALA A 26 4.19 13.16 0.50
CA ALA A 26 4.81 14.47 0.66
C ALA A 26 5.40 15.01 -0.66
N ALA A 27 6.03 14.14 -1.45
CA ALA A 27 6.61 14.52 -2.75
C ALA A 27 5.54 14.95 -3.77
N GLU A 28 4.32 14.44 -3.65
CA GLU A 28 3.17 14.80 -4.49
C GLU A 28 2.24 15.85 -3.82
N GLY A 29 2.73 16.52 -2.76
CA GLY A 29 2.00 17.60 -2.08
C GLY A 29 0.77 17.16 -1.29
N GLN A 30 0.65 15.87 -0.96
CA GLN A 30 -0.48 15.32 -0.23
C GLN A 30 -0.29 15.44 1.29
N ASP A 31 -1.40 15.51 2.03
CA ASP A 31 -1.41 15.56 3.49
C ASP A 31 -1.00 14.21 4.10
N THR A 32 0.23 14.14 4.63
CA THR A 32 0.79 12.93 5.25
C THR A 32 0.26 12.65 6.65
N GLY A 33 -0.40 13.63 7.29
CA GLY A 33 -0.97 13.50 8.64
C GLY A 33 -2.17 12.56 8.72
N ARG A 34 -2.74 12.17 7.57
CA ARG A 34 -3.93 11.33 7.46
C ARG A 34 -3.65 9.87 7.15
N VAL A 35 -2.37 9.46 7.06
CA VAL A 35 -2.03 8.05 6.80
C VAL A 35 -2.33 7.23 8.05
N THR A 36 -3.35 6.37 7.96
CA THR A 36 -3.67 5.37 8.97
C THR A 36 -2.95 4.06 8.68
N VAL A 37 -2.71 3.25 9.71
CA VAL A 37 -2.15 1.90 9.57
C VAL A 37 -3.18 0.92 10.11
N ARG A 38 -3.53 -0.08 9.31
CA ARG A 38 -4.48 -1.12 9.66
C ARG A 38 -3.82 -2.49 9.56
N GLU A 39 -3.82 -3.23 10.66
CA GLU A 39 -3.44 -4.64 10.64
C GLU A 39 -4.65 -5.50 10.25
N VAL A 40 -4.50 -6.24 9.16
CA VAL A 40 -5.43 -7.28 8.72
C VAL A 40 -5.02 -8.58 9.40
N THR A 41 -5.95 -9.22 10.09
CA THR A 41 -5.62 -10.34 11.01
C THR A 41 -6.32 -11.66 10.69
N SER A 42 -7.27 -11.66 9.75
CA SER A 42 -8.01 -12.86 9.32
C SER A 42 -8.23 -12.88 7.82
N GLU A 43 -8.51 -14.07 7.28
CA GLU A 43 -8.90 -14.25 5.87
C GLU A 43 -10.22 -13.55 5.56
N ASP A 44 -11.22 -13.62 6.45
CA ASP A 44 -12.50 -12.92 6.28
C ASP A 44 -12.30 -11.39 6.14
N GLU A 45 -11.39 -10.82 6.94
CA GLU A 45 -11.05 -9.40 6.84
C GLU A 45 -10.30 -9.11 5.53
N ALA A 46 -9.40 -10.01 5.11
CA ALA A 46 -8.70 -9.88 3.84
C ALA A 46 -9.67 -9.88 2.66
N GLU A 47 -10.66 -10.78 2.65
CA GLU A 47 -11.73 -10.83 1.65
C GLU A 47 -12.57 -9.55 1.64
N ALA A 48 -13.07 -9.11 2.80
CA ALA A 48 -13.90 -7.93 2.92
C ALA A 48 -13.20 -6.65 2.43
N LEU A 49 -11.89 -6.56 2.64
CA LEU A 49 -11.07 -5.42 2.23
C LEU A 49 -10.49 -5.54 0.83
N ARG A 50 -10.65 -6.68 0.14
CA ARG A 50 -9.89 -7.02 -1.07
C ARG A 50 -8.38 -6.85 -0.86
N PHE A 51 -7.89 -7.40 0.25
CA PHE A 51 -6.48 -7.34 0.64
C PHE A 51 -5.70 -8.47 -0.04
N HIS A 52 -4.77 -8.12 -0.93
CA HIS A 52 -3.93 -9.11 -1.63
C HIS A 52 -2.50 -9.12 -1.07
N GLY A 53 -2.37 -8.99 0.25
CA GLY A 53 -1.11 -9.16 0.97
C GLY A 53 -0.46 -7.89 1.50
N SER A 54 0.43 -8.07 2.47
CA SER A 54 1.13 -7.01 3.20
C SER A 54 2.49 -6.69 2.59
N PRO A 55 2.92 -5.42 2.58
CA PRO A 55 2.10 -4.23 2.82
C PRO A 55 1.21 -3.91 1.60
N SER A 56 0.06 -3.26 1.79
CA SER A 56 -0.79 -2.72 0.71
C SER A 56 -1.05 -1.22 0.94
N PHE A 57 -0.98 -0.42 -0.13
CA PHE A 57 -1.07 1.04 -0.07
C PHE A 57 -2.41 1.51 -0.64
N ILE A 58 -3.23 2.18 0.17
CA ILE A 58 -4.61 2.51 -0.16
C ILE A 58 -4.80 4.02 -0.20
N ALA A 59 -5.52 4.50 -1.22
CA ALA A 59 -5.95 5.89 -1.38
C ALA A 59 -7.45 5.95 -1.66
N ASP A 60 -8.23 6.63 -0.81
CA ASP A 60 -9.69 6.68 -0.85
C ASP A 60 -10.34 5.29 -1.05
N GLY A 61 -9.84 4.30 -0.31
CA GLY A 61 -10.33 2.92 -0.36
C GLY A 61 -9.90 2.12 -1.60
N ARG A 62 -9.15 2.72 -2.54
CA ARG A 62 -8.59 2.06 -3.73
C ARG A 62 -7.16 1.60 -3.47
N ASP A 63 -6.84 0.36 -3.83
CA ASP A 63 -5.47 -0.14 -3.83
C ASP A 63 -4.67 0.57 -4.93
N LEU A 64 -3.52 1.13 -4.59
CA LEU A 64 -2.59 1.75 -5.54
C LEU A 64 -1.90 0.71 -6.44
N PHE A 65 -1.91 -0.56 -6.02
CA PHE A 65 -1.35 -1.69 -6.75
C PHE A 65 -2.37 -2.84 -6.80
N PRO A 66 -3.45 -2.69 -7.59
CA PRO A 66 -4.48 -3.72 -7.68
C PRO A 66 -3.90 -5.04 -8.20
N ALA A 67 -4.42 -6.15 -7.70
CA ALA A 67 -4.02 -7.49 -8.10
C ALA A 67 -5.25 -8.32 -8.48
N GLU A 68 -5.10 -9.16 -9.51
CA GLU A 68 -6.16 -10.07 -9.97
C GLU A 68 -6.22 -11.37 -9.16
N SER A 69 -5.22 -11.63 -8.31
CA SER A 69 -5.19 -12.81 -7.44
C SER A 69 -6.30 -12.73 -6.39
N ALA A 70 -6.72 -13.86 -5.83
CA ALA A 70 -7.63 -13.85 -4.70
C ALA A 70 -7.06 -13.02 -3.52
N PRO A 71 -7.91 -12.33 -2.73
CA PRO A 71 -7.50 -11.78 -1.45
C PRO A 71 -6.92 -12.88 -0.55
N ALA A 72 -5.88 -12.55 0.23
CA ALA A 72 -5.21 -13.50 1.10
C ALA A 72 -4.41 -12.79 2.19
N LEU A 73 -4.38 -13.38 3.39
CA LEU A 73 -3.52 -12.98 4.50
C LEU A 73 -2.05 -13.39 4.24
N SER A 74 -1.41 -12.76 3.26
CA SER A 74 -0.09 -13.14 2.77
C SER A 74 0.88 -11.96 2.67
N CYS A 75 2.13 -12.23 2.28
CA CYS A 75 3.08 -11.18 1.89
C CYS A 75 2.86 -10.78 0.44
N ARG A 76 2.88 -9.48 0.16
CA ARG A 76 2.87 -8.93 -1.19
C ARG A 76 4.28 -8.60 -1.65
N VAL A 77 4.54 -8.82 -2.93
CA VAL A 77 5.78 -8.44 -3.60
C VAL A 77 5.52 -7.46 -4.73
N TYR A 78 6.48 -6.58 -4.97
CA TYR A 78 6.39 -5.47 -5.91
C TYR A 78 7.51 -5.56 -6.94
N PRO A 79 7.29 -5.09 -8.18
CA PRO A 79 8.35 -4.95 -9.16
C PRO A 79 9.43 -3.98 -8.66
N SER A 80 10.69 -4.37 -8.83
CA SER A 80 11.89 -3.53 -8.69
C SER A 80 12.78 -3.76 -9.92
N GLU A 81 13.74 -2.87 -10.16
CA GLU A 81 14.51 -2.75 -11.42
C GLU A 81 15.04 -4.09 -11.95
N ASP A 82 15.53 -4.97 -11.06
CA ASP A 82 16.08 -6.27 -11.44
C ASP A 82 15.40 -7.49 -10.76
N ARG A 83 14.49 -7.26 -9.79
CA ARG A 83 13.97 -8.31 -8.89
C ARG A 83 12.59 -7.95 -8.32
N MET A 84 11.91 -8.94 -7.73
CA MET A 84 10.76 -8.69 -6.85
C MET A 84 11.24 -8.25 -5.46
N ALA A 85 10.60 -7.24 -4.88
CA ALA A 85 10.90 -6.72 -3.54
C ALA A 85 9.66 -6.71 -2.65
N GLY A 86 9.84 -6.69 -1.32
CA GLY A 86 8.73 -6.61 -0.36
C GLY A 86 8.10 -5.21 -0.24
N LEU A 87 8.61 -4.24 -1.01
CA LEU A 87 8.17 -2.85 -1.07
C LEU A 87 8.27 -2.36 -2.52
N PRO A 88 7.38 -1.47 -2.97
CA PRO A 88 7.57 -0.75 -4.23
C PRO A 88 8.72 0.24 -4.11
N SER A 89 9.32 0.62 -5.25
CA SER A 89 10.24 1.75 -5.27
C SER A 89 9.51 3.05 -4.94
N ALA A 90 10.23 4.04 -4.41
CA ALA A 90 9.65 5.34 -4.11
C ALA A 90 9.06 6.02 -5.37
N GLU A 91 9.71 5.87 -6.52
CA GLU A 91 9.22 6.42 -7.79
C GLU A 91 7.93 5.74 -8.27
N LEU A 92 7.86 4.41 -8.15
CA LEU A 92 6.67 3.65 -8.51
C LEU A 92 5.48 4.06 -7.62
N LEU A 93 5.70 4.18 -6.31
CA LEU A 93 4.67 4.61 -5.37
C LEU A 93 4.22 6.05 -5.62
N ARG A 94 5.14 6.96 -5.91
CA ARG A 94 4.82 8.35 -6.29
C ARG A 94 3.97 8.41 -7.56
N THR A 95 4.31 7.62 -8.56
CA THR A 95 3.54 7.54 -9.81
C THR A 95 2.11 7.06 -9.55
N ALA A 96 1.95 6.05 -8.71
CA ALA A 96 0.63 5.54 -8.32
C ALA A 96 -0.19 6.59 -7.56
N VAL A 97 0.43 7.30 -6.60
CA VAL A 97 -0.20 8.41 -5.86
C VAL A 97 -0.66 9.53 -6.80
N ARG A 98 0.19 9.93 -7.75
CA ARG A 98 -0.15 10.97 -8.74
C ARG A 98 -1.31 10.55 -9.64
N GLY A 99 -1.35 9.28 -10.04
CA GLY A 99 -2.42 8.71 -10.85
C GLY A 99 -3.78 8.90 -10.20
N VAL A 100 -3.91 8.58 -8.90
CA VAL A 100 -5.17 8.74 -8.18
C VAL A 100 -5.52 10.19 -7.83
N ALA A 101 -4.52 11.07 -7.67
CA ALA A 101 -4.75 12.50 -7.47
C ALA A 101 -5.21 13.22 -8.74
N SER A 102 -4.91 12.67 -9.93
CA SER A 102 -5.34 13.22 -11.22
C SER A 102 -6.76 12.78 -11.61
N ASP A 103 -7.28 11.73 -10.97
CA ASP A 103 -8.64 11.22 -11.13
C ASP A 103 -9.68 11.98 -10.29
N ALA A 104 -9.25 12.87 -9.38
CA ALA A 104 -10.07 13.60 -8.41
C ALA A 104 -10.29 15.07 -8.84
#